data_AF-A0A0G1V1E1-F1
#
_entry.id   AF-A0A0G1V1E1-F1
#
_cell.length_a   1.000
_cell.length_b   1.000
_cell.length_c   1.000
_cell.angle_alpha   90.00
_cell.angle_beta   90.00
_cell.angle_gamma   90.00
#
_symmetry.space_group_name_H-M   'P 1'
#
loop_
_entity.id
_entity.type
_entity.pdbx_description
1 polymer ?
#
loop_
_entity_poly.entity_id
_entity_poly.type
_entity_poly.pdbx_seq_one_letter_code
_entity_poly.pdbx_strand_id
1 'polypeptide(L)' 'MNKYSIQSLSPSLIDEIVHSLKMIHGYGSLEIYVQDNTVTQITVRNIKKTSTQKPR' A
#
# COMPACT_ATOMS: atom_id res chain seq x y z
N MET A 1 18.71 -5.28 -20.88
CA MET A 1 17.95 -6.09 -19.89
C MET A 1 16.99 -5.13 -19.19
N ASN A 2 15.70 -5.24 -19.48
CA ASN A 2 14.69 -4.25 -19.11
C ASN A 2 14.28 -4.45 -17.63
N LYS A 3 14.91 -3.72 -16.71
CA LYS A 3 14.80 -3.90 -15.24
C LYS A 3 13.44 -3.50 -14.63
N TYR A 4 12.48 -3.06 -15.45
CA TYR A 4 11.15 -2.61 -15.00
C TYR A 4 10.02 -3.53 -15.48
N SER A 5 10.34 -4.78 -15.84
CA SER A 5 9.32 -5.73 -16.29
C SER A 5 8.39 -6.12 -15.13
N ILE A 6 7.14 -5.66 -15.19
CA ILE A 6 6.04 -6.07 -14.29
C ILE A 6 5.70 -7.57 -14.46
N GLN A 7 6.32 -8.26 -15.44
CA GLN A 7 6.08 -9.67 -15.75
C GLN A 7 6.55 -10.64 -14.65
N SER A 8 7.38 -10.19 -13.70
CA SER A 8 7.89 -11.00 -12.58
C SER A 8 7.77 -10.24 -11.26
N LEU A 9 6.58 -9.77 -10.92
CA LEU A 9 6.31 -9.31 -9.55
C LEU A 9 6.57 -10.46 -8.58
N SER A 10 7.42 -10.23 -7.57
CA SER A 10 7.67 -11.24 -6.54
C SER A 10 6.34 -11.60 -5.88
N PRO A 11 5.94 -12.88 -5.81
CA PRO A 11 4.71 -13.28 -5.11
C PRO A 11 4.69 -12.76 -3.66
N SER A 12 5.85 -12.74 -2.99
CA SER A 12 5.97 -12.23 -1.62
C SER A 12 5.61 -10.74 -1.51
N LEU A 13 6.03 -9.92 -2.48
CA LEU A 13 5.72 -8.49 -2.49
C LEU A 13 4.22 -8.25 -2.69
N ILE A 14 3.58 -9.07 -3.53
CA ILE A 14 2.14 -9.01 -3.74
C ILE A 14 1.39 -9.41 -2.47
N ASP A 15 1.81 -10.49 -1.81
CA ASP A 15 1.23 -10.92 -0.55
C ASP A 15 1.39 -9.86 0.55
N GLU A 16 2.55 -9.20 0.64
CA GLU A 16 2.79 -8.10 1.57
C GLU A 16 1.90 -6.88 1.31
N ILE A 17 1.72 -6.50 0.04
CA ILE A 17 0.82 -5.40 -0.34
C ILE A 17 -0.63 -5.77 -0.02
N VAL A 18 -1.07 -6.98 -0.36
CA VAL A 18 -2.43 -7.47 -0.08
C VAL A 18 -2.68 -7.53 1.43
N HIS A 19 -1.72 -8.03 2.21
CA HIS A 19 -1.81 -8.05 3.67
C HIS A 19 -1.90 -6.63 4.23
N SER A 20 -1.06 -5.72 3.77
CA SER A 20 -1.05 -4.31 4.19
C SER A 20 -2.36 -3.60 3.89
N LEU A 21 -3.00 -3.89 2.75
CA LEU A 21 -4.33 -3.36 2.42
C LEU A 21 -5.42 -3.89 3.37
N LYS A 22 -5.35 -5.17 3.77
CA LYS A 22 -6.30 -5.77 4.73
C LYS A 22 -6.19 -5.19 6.14
N MET A 23 -5.04 -4.61 6.48
CA MET A 23 -4.81 -3.93 7.77
C MET A 23 -5.46 -2.55 7.84
N ILE A 24 -6.04 -2.05 6.75
CA ILE A 24 -6.79 -0.79 6.73
C ILE A 24 -8.23 -1.06 7.13
N HIS A 25 -8.63 -0.56 8.30
CA HIS A 25 -9.98 -0.67 8.84
C HIS A 25 -10.76 0.62 8.60
N GLY A 26 -11.58 0.65 7.55
CA GLY A 26 -12.38 1.82 7.17
C GLY A 26 -11.61 2.76 6.25
N TYR A 27 -11.16 3.91 6.76
CA TYR A 27 -10.38 4.87 5.97
C TYR A 27 -8.89 4.71 6.29
N GLY A 28 -8.06 4.88 5.27
CA GLY A 28 -6.62 4.82 5.46
C GLY A 28 -5.85 5.10 4.18
N SER A 29 -4.54 4.93 4.28
CA SER A 29 -3.63 4.97 3.14
C SER A 29 -2.55 3.91 3.29
N LEU A 30 -2.01 3.50 2.14
CA LEU A 30 -0.82 2.67 2.04
C LEU A 30 0.22 3.47 1.26
N GLU A 31 1.43 3.56 1.80
CA GLU A 31 2.57 4.23 1.18
C GLU A 31 3.68 3.20 0.92
N ILE A 32 4.22 3.16 -0.30
CA ILE A 32 5.30 2.24 -0.69
C ILE A 32 6.55 3.07 -0.97
N TYR A 33 7.63 2.75 -0.28
CA TYR A 33 8.93 3.37 -0.46
C TYR A 33 9.85 2.44 -1.26
N VAL A 34 10.46 2.98 -2.30
CA VAL A 34 11.35 2.27 -3.21
C VAL A 34 12.71 2.94 -3.18
N GLN A 35 13.76 2.16 -2.95
CA GLN A 35 15.16 2.58 -3.04
C GLN A 35 15.92 1.56 -3.88
N ASP A 36 16.82 2.01 -4.75
CA ASP A 36 17.65 1.12 -5.59
C ASP A 36 16.83 0.09 -6.39
N ASN A 37 15.65 0.51 -6.88
CA ASN A 37 14.66 -0.33 -7.58
C ASN A 37 14.07 -1.47 -6.74
N THR A 38 14.18 -1.40 -5.42
CA THR A 38 13.68 -2.40 -4.47
C THR A 38 12.72 -1.73 -3.49
N VAL A 39 11.59 -2.39 -3.19
CA VAL A 39 10.70 -1.93 -2.11
C VAL A 39 11.41 -2.13 -0.78
N THR A 40 11.60 -1.04 -0.03
CA THR A 40 12.31 -1.06 1.25
C THR A 40 11.39 -0.88 2.44
N GLN A 41 10.21 -0.29 2.22
CA GLN A 41 9.22 -0.09 3.28
C GLN A 41 7.82 0.01 2.72
N ILE A 42 6.86 -0.59 3.44
CA ILE A 42 5.42 -0.37 3.26
C ILE A 42 4.89 0.22 4.57
N THR A 43 4.21 1.37 4.47
CA THR A 43 3.58 2.02 5.61
C THR A 43 2.07 1.99 5.46
N VAL A 44 1.39 1.51 6.50
CA VAL A 44 -0.09 1.50 6.59
C VAL A 44 -0.55 2.55 7.59
N ARG A 45 -1.46 3.42 7.17
CA ARG A 45 -2.06 4.46 8.04
C ARG A 45 -3.55 4.23 8.13
N ASN A 46 -4.03 3.97 9.35
CA ASN A 46 -5.45 3.91 9.66
C ASN A 46 -5.96 5.31 10.05
N ILE A 47 -7.04 5.76 9.43
CA ILE A 47 -7.58 7.11 9.58
C ILE A 47 -9.00 7.02 10.14
N LYS A 48 -9.19 7.54 11.36
CA LYS A 48 -10.53 7.74 11.92
C LYS A 48 -11.09 9.08 11.44
N LYS A 49 -12.18 9.05 10.68
CA LYS A 49 -12.94 10.26 10.35
C LYS A 49 -13.81 10.66 11.54
N THR A 50 -13.66 11.89 12.03
CA THR A 50 -14.35 12.39 13.24
C THR A 50 -15.51 13.33 12.94
N SER A 51 -15.65 13.79 11.69
CA SER A 51 -16.73 14.67 11.24
C SER A 51 -17.45 14.03 10.07
N THR A 52 -18.71 13.67 10.28
CA THR A 52 -19.65 13.26 9.23
C THR A 52 -20.56 14.44 8.91
N GLN A 53 -20.03 15.49 8.27
CA GLN A 53 -20.93 16.36 7.52
C GLN A 53 -21.43 15.54 6.32
N LYS A 54 -22.65 15.00 6.44
CA LYS A 54 -23.41 14.55 5.28
C LYS A 54 -23.50 15.76 4.32
N PRO A 55 -23.15 15.63 3.04
CA PRO A 55 -23.63 16.61 2.08
C PRO A 55 -25.16 16.60 2.17
N ARG A 56 -25.73 17.79 2.42
CA ARG A 56 -27.17 18.03 2.31
C ARG A 56 -27.66 17.75 0.90
#